data_AF-A0A967SQ62-F1
#
_entry.id   AF-A0A967SQ62-F1
#
_cell.length_a   1.000
_cell.length_b   1.000
_cell.length_c   1.000
_cell.angle_alpha   90.00
_cell.angle_beta   90.00
_cell.angle_gamma   90.00
#
_symmetry.space_group_name_H-M   'P 1'
#
loop_
_entity.id
_entity.type
_entity.pdbx_description
1 polymer ?
#
loop_
_entity_poly.entity_id
_entity_poly.type
_entity_poly.pdbx_seq_one_letter_code
_entity_poly.pdbx_strand_id
1 'polypeptide(L)'
;MPINTLDFDNGSMPINYLEIRIYYREKGTFEWLPAGRTEWTNYFYNPDQGEYAVCTGKETGLPGGQPGGYNDYSELPDEDWQDVITFNNRVFWASKSQVIFSNRNNVFAYAARNTIPCPKGEFRGIKVHTFYGESEQNGRVIIFGSEETYFGEFTGNKIIEPIRVSIDNVGEFPVDGSDFDVKTRSTITAFSSRSATVADGILYFWGQSGIYADNGVGTPEKISLAIEPELFDLYDKNKTLDIHCNYNANTKEIVWYFTPADTSEGLTKMLVYNIKTAKYLIWTHEKKIDWAESIKIENEQVGRLISGPRTIV
;
A
#
# COMPACT_ATOMS: atom_id res chain seq x y z
N MET A 1 -11.12 3.90 -31.66
CA MET A 1 -10.25 3.58 -32.81
C MET A 1 -10.24 2.07 -32.94
N PRO A 2 -10.32 1.50 -34.16
CA PRO A 2 -10.23 0.05 -34.33
C PRO A 2 -8.83 -0.42 -33.93
N ILE A 3 -8.76 -1.58 -33.31
CA ILE A 3 -7.52 -2.31 -33.03
C ILE A 3 -6.84 -2.57 -34.37
N ASN A 4 -5.68 -1.94 -34.63
CA ASN A 4 -4.80 -2.40 -35.68
C ASN A 4 -4.28 -3.77 -35.26
N THR A 5 -4.87 -4.83 -35.79
CA THR A 5 -4.24 -6.15 -35.80
C THR A 5 -2.98 -6.03 -36.64
N LEU A 6 -1.83 -6.12 -36.00
CA LEU A 6 -0.56 -6.31 -36.69
C LEU A 6 -0.62 -7.70 -37.34
N ASP A 7 -0.88 -7.75 -38.64
CA ASP A 7 -0.69 -8.94 -39.46
C ASP A 7 0.82 -9.22 -39.52
N PHE A 8 1.26 -10.22 -38.76
CA PHE A 8 2.61 -10.76 -38.87
C PHE A 8 2.59 -11.85 -39.94
N ASP A 9 3.22 -11.61 -41.09
CA ASP A 9 3.42 -12.60 -42.14
C ASP A 9 4.19 -13.82 -41.59
N ASN A 10 3.68 -15.02 -41.90
CA ASN A 10 4.14 -16.37 -41.52
C ASN A 10 5.61 -16.73 -41.87
N GLY A 11 6.43 -15.76 -42.29
CA GLY A 11 7.85 -15.92 -42.62
C GLY A 11 8.81 -15.13 -41.74
N SER A 12 8.33 -14.36 -40.76
CA SER A 12 9.19 -13.64 -39.81
C SER A 12 9.38 -14.45 -38.53
N MET A 13 10.63 -14.69 -38.13
CA MET A 13 10.93 -15.29 -36.82
C MET A 13 10.24 -14.49 -35.71
N PRO A 14 9.72 -15.15 -34.67
CA PRO A 14 8.92 -14.51 -33.64
C PRO A 14 9.78 -13.45 -32.95
N ILE A 15 9.15 -12.35 -32.53
CA ILE A 15 9.73 -11.50 -31.49
C ILE A 15 9.95 -12.41 -30.28
N ASN A 16 11.15 -12.97 -30.13
CA ASN A 16 11.41 -14.03 -29.15
C ASN A 16 11.44 -13.49 -27.70
N TYR A 17 11.56 -12.17 -27.54
CA TYR A 17 11.42 -11.48 -26.27
C TYR A 17 11.28 -9.97 -26.53
N LEU A 18 10.21 -9.36 -26.05
CA LEU A 18 10.06 -7.91 -25.99
C LEU A 18 9.71 -7.54 -24.54
N GLU A 19 10.42 -6.56 -23.99
CA GLU A 19 10.26 -6.12 -22.62
C GLU A 19 9.85 -4.65 -22.65
N ILE A 20 8.78 -4.32 -21.93
CA ILE A 20 8.36 -2.94 -21.72
C ILE A 20 9.03 -2.45 -20.45
N ARG A 21 9.84 -1.39 -20.58
CA ARG A 21 10.49 -0.74 -19.45
C ARG A 21 9.89 0.63 -19.23
N ILE A 22 9.50 0.91 -17.99
CA ILE A 22 8.93 2.18 -17.57
C ILE A 22 10.02 2.95 -16.85
N TYR A 23 10.20 4.22 -17.21
CA TYR A 23 11.14 5.14 -16.56
C TYR A 23 10.38 6.38 -16.09
N TYR A 24 10.82 6.96 -14.98
CA TYR A 24 10.31 8.23 -14.48
C TYR A 24 11.47 9.17 -14.15
N ARG A 25 11.14 10.43 -13.90
CA ARG A 25 12.10 11.45 -13.51
C ARG A 25 11.51 12.29 -12.41
N GLU A 26 12.24 12.43 -11.31
CA GLU A 26 11.84 13.33 -10.23
C GLU A 26 11.86 14.79 -10.73
N LYS A 27 10.90 15.59 -10.25
CA LYS A 27 10.83 17.01 -10.61
C LYS A 27 12.11 17.72 -10.15
N GLY A 28 12.81 18.36 -11.07
CA GLY A 28 14.05 19.09 -10.78
C GLY A 28 15.33 18.26 -10.91
N THR A 29 15.23 16.97 -11.25
CA THR A 29 16.39 16.14 -11.60
C THR A 29 16.51 15.97 -13.12
N PHE A 30 17.72 15.68 -13.60
CA PHE A 30 18.00 15.40 -15.01
C PHE A 30 18.05 13.90 -15.32
N GLU A 31 18.09 13.06 -14.30
CA GLU A 31 18.31 11.62 -14.41
C GLU A 31 16.98 10.87 -14.56
N TRP A 32 16.88 10.03 -15.59
CA TRP A 32 15.76 9.09 -15.75
C TRP A 32 16.05 7.85 -14.92
N LEU A 33 15.14 7.52 -14.01
CA LEU A 33 15.22 6.39 -13.11
C LEU A 33 14.25 5.30 -13.58
N PRO A 34 14.62 4.00 -13.51
CA PRO A 34 13.69 2.93 -13.84
C PRO A 34 12.54 2.93 -12.83
N ALA A 35 11.34 2.69 -13.33
CA ALA A 35 10.11 2.62 -12.53
C ALA A 35 9.58 1.18 -12.46
N GLY A 36 9.71 0.41 -13.53
CA GLY A 36 9.23 -0.96 -13.61
C GLY A 36 9.54 -1.60 -14.95
N ARG A 37 9.28 -2.90 -15.03
CA ARG A 37 9.41 -3.68 -16.26
C ARG A 37 8.27 -4.69 -16.34
N THR A 38 7.89 -5.05 -17.55
CA THR A 38 6.98 -6.16 -17.78
C THR A 38 7.26 -6.82 -19.11
N GLU A 39 6.96 -8.11 -19.22
CA GLU A 39 7.00 -8.80 -20.50
C GLU A 39 5.89 -8.29 -21.42
N TRP A 40 6.22 -8.03 -22.68
CA TRP A 40 5.25 -7.55 -23.66
C TRP A 40 4.04 -8.48 -23.85
N THR A 41 4.20 -9.79 -23.65
CA THR A 41 3.14 -10.78 -23.82
C THR A 41 2.04 -10.57 -22.79
N ASN A 42 2.43 -10.26 -21.55
CA ASN A 42 1.51 -9.86 -20.48
C ASN A 42 0.77 -8.56 -20.84
N TYR A 43 1.40 -7.62 -21.54
CA TYR A 43 0.74 -6.36 -21.94
C TYR A 43 -0.21 -6.50 -23.13
N PHE A 44 0.20 -7.22 -24.17
CA PHE A 44 -0.51 -7.21 -25.45
C PHE A 44 -1.44 -8.42 -25.66
N TYR A 45 -1.20 -9.55 -24.99
CA TYR A 45 -1.89 -10.80 -25.26
C TYR A 45 -2.63 -11.42 -24.07
N ASN A 46 -2.50 -10.85 -22.87
CA ASN A 46 -3.31 -11.27 -21.74
C ASN A 46 -4.58 -10.38 -21.67
N PRO A 47 -5.76 -10.88 -22.09
CA PRO A 47 -7.00 -10.11 -22.09
C PRO A 47 -7.50 -9.80 -20.67
N ASP A 48 -6.99 -10.50 -19.66
CA ASP A 48 -7.30 -10.28 -18.24
C ASP A 48 -6.32 -9.29 -17.59
N GLN A 49 -5.32 -8.81 -18.34
CA GLN A 49 -4.38 -7.79 -17.87
C GLN A 49 -5.10 -6.45 -17.80
N GLY A 50 -5.45 -6.04 -16.58
CA GLY A 50 -6.06 -4.76 -16.27
C GLY A 50 -5.05 -3.60 -16.22
N GLU A 51 -5.15 -2.78 -15.18
CA GLU A 51 -4.24 -1.65 -14.96
C GLU A 51 -2.84 -2.12 -14.52
N TYR A 52 -1.80 -1.45 -15.02
CA TYR A 52 -0.42 -1.68 -14.58
C TYR A 52 -0.09 -0.85 -13.35
N ALA A 53 -0.03 -1.50 -12.19
CA ALA A 53 0.42 -0.89 -10.96
C ALA A 53 1.94 -1.06 -10.81
N VAL A 54 2.69 -0.01 -11.11
CA VAL A 54 4.17 -0.05 -11.11
C VAL A 54 4.76 -0.27 -9.70
N CYS A 55 3.96 -0.13 -8.64
CA CYS A 55 4.41 -0.29 -7.25
C CYS A 55 3.84 -1.52 -6.52
N THR A 56 2.77 -2.15 -7.03
CA THR A 56 2.10 -3.33 -6.41
C THR A 56 1.88 -4.45 -7.44
N GLY A 57 1.81 -5.71 -7.00
CA GLY A 57 1.69 -6.91 -7.84
C GLY A 57 3.02 -7.66 -8.05
N LYS A 58 3.04 -8.59 -9.00
CA LYS A 58 4.24 -9.34 -9.40
C LYS A 58 5.16 -8.58 -10.36
N GLU A 59 4.58 -7.67 -11.14
CA GLU A 59 5.26 -6.89 -12.18
C GLU A 59 5.77 -5.54 -11.62
N THR A 60 6.26 -5.56 -10.38
CA THR A 60 6.53 -4.36 -9.58
C THR A 60 7.88 -3.73 -9.82
N GLY A 61 7.95 -2.46 -9.42
CA GLY A 61 9.06 -1.57 -9.66
C GLY A 61 10.39 -2.15 -9.26
N LEU A 62 11.39 -1.91 -10.10
CA LEU A 62 12.78 -2.32 -9.90
C LEU A 62 13.37 -1.46 -8.77
N PRO A 63 13.53 -1.95 -7.52
CA PRO A 63 14.15 -1.19 -6.44
C PRO A 63 15.61 -0.92 -6.82
N GLY A 64 15.82 0.25 -7.39
CA GLY A 64 17.05 0.56 -8.08
C GLY A 64 18.32 0.52 -7.24
N GLY A 65 19.43 0.27 -7.92
CA GLY A 65 20.75 0.28 -7.33
C GLY A 65 21.22 1.65 -6.91
N GLN A 66 22.49 1.72 -6.51
CA GLN A 66 23.14 3.01 -6.38
C GLN A 66 23.07 3.79 -7.72
N PRO A 67 22.88 5.12 -7.67
CA PRO A 67 22.95 5.94 -8.86
C PRO A 67 24.33 5.80 -9.53
N GLY A 68 24.38 5.34 -10.79
CA GLY A 68 25.60 5.37 -11.60
C GLY A 68 25.99 4.11 -12.39
N GLY A 69 25.27 2.99 -12.28
CA GLY A 69 25.60 1.76 -13.02
C GLY A 69 24.40 1.03 -13.60
N TYR A 70 24.48 0.59 -14.87
CA TYR A 70 23.46 -0.23 -15.57
C TYR A 70 23.23 -1.60 -14.90
N ASN A 71 24.17 -2.07 -14.08
CA ASN A 71 24.17 -3.38 -13.41
C ASN A 71 23.73 -3.34 -11.94
N ASP A 72 23.40 -2.17 -11.38
CA ASP A 72 23.21 -2.04 -9.92
C ASP A 72 21.74 -2.17 -9.49
N TYR A 73 20.79 -2.14 -10.43
CA TYR A 73 19.36 -2.29 -10.15
C TYR A 73 19.05 -3.74 -9.76
N SER A 74 18.82 -3.97 -8.47
CA SER A 74 18.31 -5.26 -7.98
C SER A 74 16.80 -5.26 -8.18
N GLU A 75 16.21 -6.35 -8.63
CA GLU A 75 14.75 -6.49 -8.61
C GLU A 75 14.28 -6.62 -7.15
N LEU A 76 13.04 -6.21 -6.85
CA LEU A 76 12.39 -6.69 -5.65
C LEU A 76 12.33 -8.22 -5.82
N PRO A 77 12.45 -9.00 -4.74
CA PRO A 77 12.17 -10.43 -4.82
C PRO A 77 10.85 -10.66 -5.57
N ASP A 78 10.83 -11.68 -6.43
CA ASP A 78 9.65 -12.08 -7.20
C ASP A 78 8.55 -12.52 -6.23
N GLU A 79 7.66 -11.58 -5.94
CA GLU A 79 6.63 -11.65 -4.90
C GLU A 79 5.41 -10.87 -5.37
N ASP A 80 4.26 -11.23 -4.82
CA ASP A 80 3.02 -10.48 -5.05
C ASP A 80 2.89 -9.36 -4.01
N TRP A 81 3.40 -8.18 -4.33
CA TRP A 81 3.43 -7.03 -3.43
C TRP A 81 2.05 -6.39 -3.32
N GLN A 82 1.46 -6.44 -2.13
CA GLN A 82 0.08 -6.05 -1.90
C GLN A 82 -0.09 -4.56 -1.62
N ASP A 83 0.92 -3.94 -1.00
CA ASP A 83 0.87 -2.56 -0.54
C ASP A 83 2.23 -1.88 -0.61
N VAL A 84 2.20 -0.56 -0.83
CA VAL A 84 3.36 0.33 -0.72
C VAL A 84 2.99 1.56 0.08
N ILE A 85 3.80 1.89 1.09
CA ILE A 85 3.62 3.09 1.90
C ILE A 85 4.91 3.90 1.98
N THR A 86 4.75 5.20 2.25
CA THR A 86 5.86 6.09 2.60
C THR A 86 5.76 6.46 4.08
N PHE A 87 6.86 6.31 4.83
CA PHE A 87 6.92 6.65 6.25
C PHE A 87 8.34 7.06 6.64
N ASN A 88 8.48 8.16 7.38
CA ASN A 88 9.77 8.71 7.83
C ASN A 88 10.84 8.83 6.71
N ASN A 89 10.45 9.40 5.57
CA ASN A 89 11.25 9.50 4.34
C ASN A 89 11.78 8.16 3.80
N ARG A 90 11.06 7.06 4.06
CA ARG A 90 11.35 5.72 3.55
C ARG A 90 10.14 5.14 2.85
N VAL A 91 10.41 4.18 1.97
CA VAL A 91 9.36 3.40 1.32
C VAL A 91 9.37 2.00 1.89
N PHE A 92 8.18 1.45 2.09
CA PHE A 92 7.96 0.07 2.48
C PHE A 92 7.10 -0.63 1.44
N TRP A 93 7.47 -1.86 1.08
CA TRP A 93 6.68 -2.77 0.28
C TRP A 93 6.31 -3.97 1.15
N ALA A 94 5.03 -4.38 1.11
CA ALA A 94 4.55 -5.55 1.83
C ALA A 94 3.99 -6.59 0.85
N SER A 95 4.54 -7.79 0.86
CA SER A 95 3.94 -8.98 0.26
C SER A 95 3.34 -9.87 1.36
N LYS A 96 2.75 -11.00 1.00
CA LYS A 96 2.27 -12.00 1.97
C LYS A 96 3.38 -12.56 2.85
N SER A 97 4.58 -12.72 2.30
CA SER A 97 5.70 -13.40 2.94
C SER A 97 6.57 -12.43 3.76
N GLN A 98 6.66 -11.16 3.34
CA GLN A 98 7.66 -10.25 3.88
C GLN A 98 7.31 -8.76 3.73
N VAL A 99 7.95 -7.94 4.56
CA VAL A 99 8.06 -6.50 4.38
C VAL A 99 9.50 -6.16 4.04
N ILE A 100 9.70 -5.30 3.06
CA ILE A 100 10.99 -4.75 2.66
C ILE A 100 10.89 -3.23 2.71
N PHE A 101 11.97 -2.53 3.05
CA PHE A 101 11.97 -1.07 3.01
C PHE A 101 13.21 -0.49 2.33
N SER A 102 13.16 0.79 1.96
CA SER A 102 14.30 1.54 1.44
C SER A 102 14.57 2.78 2.29
N ASN A 103 15.84 3.15 2.46
CA ASN A 103 16.26 4.36 3.18
C ASN A 103 15.93 5.67 2.46
N ARG A 104 15.24 5.61 1.32
CA ARG A 104 14.83 6.79 0.55
C ARG A 104 13.34 6.80 0.30
N ASN A 105 12.80 8.01 0.20
CA ASN A 105 11.39 8.26 -0.03
C ASN A 105 11.05 8.21 -1.51
N ASN A 106 11.22 7.05 -2.13
CA ASN A 106 11.02 6.89 -3.55
C ASN A 106 10.64 5.44 -3.86
N VAL A 107 9.43 5.32 -4.38
CA VAL A 107 8.71 4.05 -4.54
C VAL A 107 9.17 3.25 -5.75
N PHE A 108 10.06 3.81 -6.55
CA PHE A 108 10.42 3.28 -7.86
C PHE A 108 11.86 2.82 -7.96
N ALA A 109 12.80 3.40 -7.21
CA ALA A 109 14.21 3.22 -7.56
C ALA A 109 15.21 3.35 -6.41
N TYR A 110 15.22 2.48 -5.39
CA TYR A 110 16.36 2.38 -4.44
C TYR A 110 16.55 1.01 -3.79
N ALA A 111 17.79 0.73 -3.35
CA ALA A 111 18.18 -0.57 -2.82
C ALA A 111 17.29 -0.95 -1.65
N ALA A 112 16.62 -2.09 -1.80
CA ALA A 112 15.93 -2.77 -0.71
C ALA A 112 16.89 -3.01 0.45
N ARG A 113 16.48 -2.60 1.64
CA ARG A 113 17.11 -2.91 2.91
C ARG A 113 16.17 -3.83 3.68
N ASN A 114 16.78 -4.84 4.29
CA ASN A 114 16.22 -5.74 5.28
C ASN A 114 14.84 -6.30 4.95
N THR A 115 14.87 -7.58 4.61
CA THR A 115 13.69 -8.38 4.48
C THR A 115 13.22 -8.84 5.85
N ILE A 116 11.99 -8.49 6.20
CA ILE A 116 11.36 -8.89 7.46
C ILE A 116 10.28 -9.92 7.13
N PRO A 117 10.51 -11.21 7.42
CA PRO A 117 9.50 -12.23 7.16
C PRO A 117 8.30 -12.07 8.10
N CYS A 118 7.13 -12.52 7.66
CA CYS A 118 5.95 -12.56 8.51
C CYS A 118 6.19 -13.50 9.71
N PRO A 119 6.08 -13.02 10.97
CA PRO A 119 6.33 -13.87 12.13
C PRO A 119 5.37 -15.06 12.24
N LYS A 120 4.11 -14.89 11.83
CA LYS A 120 3.06 -15.92 11.84
C LYS A 120 2.05 -15.72 10.70
N GLY A 121 1.72 -16.82 10.02
CA GLY A 121 0.78 -16.82 8.90
C GLY A 121 1.31 -16.03 7.71
N GLU A 122 0.49 -15.12 7.18
CA GLU A 122 0.85 -14.22 6.08
C GLU A 122 0.53 -12.77 6.43
N PHE A 123 1.31 -11.82 5.91
CA PHE A 123 0.90 -10.43 5.92
C PHE A 123 -0.29 -10.22 4.98
N ARG A 124 -1.13 -9.26 5.35
CA ARG A 124 -2.36 -8.84 4.65
C ARG A 124 -2.37 -7.33 4.40
N GLY A 125 -1.18 -6.73 4.44
CA GLY A 125 -0.97 -5.34 4.13
C GLY A 125 -0.39 -4.49 5.25
N ILE A 126 -0.06 -3.25 4.89
CA ILE A 126 0.68 -2.28 5.71
C ILE A 126 0.01 -0.90 5.63
N LYS A 127 0.00 -0.16 6.72
CA LYS A 127 -0.62 1.18 6.79
C LYS A 127 0.11 2.07 7.80
N VAL A 128 0.18 3.37 7.52
CA VAL A 128 0.65 4.37 8.49
C VAL A 128 -0.49 4.76 9.42
N HIS A 129 -0.29 4.55 10.71
CA HIS A 129 -1.17 5.07 11.77
C HIS A 129 -0.61 6.40 12.27
N THR A 130 -1.21 7.49 11.82
CA THR A 130 -0.90 8.85 12.26
C THR A 130 -1.74 9.23 13.46
N PHE A 131 -1.14 9.70 14.56
CA PHE A 131 -1.88 10.16 15.75
C PHE A 131 -2.47 11.55 15.55
N TYR A 132 -3.42 11.93 16.40
CA TYR A 132 -4.11 13.22 16.30
C TYR A 132 -3.12 14.38 16.45
N GLY A 133 -3.10 15.28 15.47
CA GLY A 133 -2.21 16.45 15.46
C GLY A 133 -0.77 16.13 15.03
N GLU A 134 -0.47 14.89 14.65
CA GLU A 134 0.86 14.51 14.15
C GLU A 134 0.90 14.45 12.62
N SER A 135 2.06 14.73 12.05
CA SER A 135 2.33 14.44 10.63
C SER A 135 2.47 12.93 10.43
N GLU A 136 2.20 12.42 9.22
CA GLU A 136 2.43 11.01 8.87
C GLU A 136 3.84 10.51 9.20
N GLN A 137 4.83 11.41 9.20
CA GLN A 137 6.23 11.11 9.54
C GLN A 137 6.48 10.80 11.03
N ASN A 138 5.55 11.17 11.93
CA ASN A 138 5.64 10.93 13.37
C ASN A 138 4.67 9.82 13.84
N GLY A 139 3.88 9.26 12.91
CA GLY A 139 3.02 8.13 13.20
C GLY A 139 3.80 6.85 13.47
N ARG A 140 3.11 5.72 13.35
CA ARG A 140 3.72 4.39 13.40
C ARG A 140 3.29 3.57 12.19
N VAL A 141 4.15 2.66 11.77
CA VAL A 141 3.80 1.66 10.75
C VAL A 141 3.03 0.53 11.44
N ILE A 142 1.85 0.21 10.91
CA ILE A 142 1.05 -0.95 11.32
C ILE A 142 1.04 -1.95 10.17
N ILE A 143 1.28 -3.21 10.48
CA ILE A 143 1.27 -4.31 9.53
C ILE A 143 0.23 -5.30 9.99
N PHE A 144 -0.75 -5.60 9.14
CA PHE A 144 -1.79 -6.56 9.44
C PHE A 144 -1.34 -7.94 8.97
N GLY A 145 -1.34 -8.93 9.86
CA GLY A 145 -1.16 -10.33 9.51
C GLY A 145 -2.50 -11.09 9.52
N SER A 146 -2.49 -12.33 9.07
CA SER A 146 -3.65 -13.23 9.14
C SER A 146 -4.00 -13.66 10.55
N GLU A 147 -3.05 -13.61 11.47
CA GLU A 147 -3.20 -14.06 12.87
C GLU A 147 -2.99 -12.93 13.89
N GLU A 148 -2.07 -12.00 13.61
CA GLU A 148 -1.68 -10.94 14.53
C GLU A 148 -1.55 -9.61 13.77
N THR A 149 -1.72 -8.50 14.47
CA THR A 149 -1.29 -7.18 14.01
C THR A 149 0.08 -6.88 14.61
N TYR A 150 0.94 -6.26 13.82
CA TYR A 150 2.28 -5.85 14.20
C TYR A 150 2.40 -4.32 14.10
N PHE A 151 3.34 -3.76 14.86
CA PHE A 151 3.82 -2.40 14.63
C PHE A 151 5.30 -2.43 14.28
N GLY A 152 5.70 -1.52 13.41
CA GLY A 152 7.08 -1.34 13.00
C GLY A 152 7.82 -0.33 13.86
N GLU A 153 9.08 -0.61 14.14
CA GLU A 153 9.98 0.26 14.90
C GLU A 153 11.33 0.35 14.19
N PHE A 154 11.84 1.57 14.00
CA PHE A 154 13.21 1.72 13.53
C PHE A 154 14.18 1.39 14.66
N THR A 155 15.12 0.50 14.39
CA THR A 155 16.22 0.15 15.29
C THR A 155 17.53 0.70 14.72
N GLY A 156 18.60 0.77 15.51
CA GLY A 156 19.90 1.28 15.05
C GLY A 156 20.06 2.80 15.07
N ASN A 157 21.31 3.25 15.03
CA ASN A 157 21.70 4.66 15.10
C ASN A 157 22.16 5.15 13.72
N LYS A 158 22.03 6.47 13.48
CA LYS A 158 22.79 7.11 12.40
C LYS A 158 24.28 7.00 12.72
N ILE A 159 25.03 6.33 11.86
CA ILE A 159 26.47 6.13 12.04
C ILE A 159 27.18 7.18 11.19
N ILE A 160 28.23 7.80 11.73
CA ILE A 160 29.11 8.65 10.94
C ILE A 160 30.20 7.75 10.39
N GLU A 161 30.23 7.58 9.06
CA GLU A 161 31.30 6.82 8.41
C GLU A 161 32.35 7.79 7.83
N PRO A 162 33.64 7.56 8.13
CA PRO A 162 34.71 8.28 7.47
C PRO A 162 34.89 7.75 6.04
N ILE A 163 34.53 8.55 5.05
CA ILE A 163 34.76 8.25 3.63
C ILE A 163 36.02 8.98 3.18
N ARG A 164 37.02 8.22 2.74
CA ARG A 164 38.25 8.78 2.19
C ARG A 164 37.98 9.29 0.78
N VAL A 165 37.84 10.60 0.65
CA VAL A 165 37.58 11.28 -0.64
C VAL A 165 38.89 11.48 -1.43
N SER A 166 40.04 11.56 -0.72
CA SER A 166 41.38 11.55 -1.33
C SER A 166 42.44 11.08 -0.34
N ILE A 167 43.71 10.94 -0.78
CA ILE A 167 44.83 10.50 0.08
C ILE A 167 44.96 11.35 1.36
N ASP A 168 44.69 12.65 1.29
CA ASP A 168 44.84 13.57 2.44
C ASP A 168 43.50 14.06 3.02
N ASN A 169 42.36 13.59 2.50
CA ASN A 169 41.05 14.09 2.90
C ASN A 169 40.07 12.96 3.22
N VAL A 170 39.62 12.93 4.46
CA VAL A 170 38.56 12.05 4.96
C VAL A 170 37.37 12.93 5.31
N GLY A 171 36.26 12.73 4.60
CA GLY A 171 34.99 13.37 4.92
C GLY A 171 34.19 12.47 5.85
N GLU A 172 33.54 13.04 6.84
CA GLU A 172 32.58 12.35 7.69
C GLU A 172 31.19 12.49 7.09
N PHE A 173 30.58 11.37 6.69
CA PHE A 173 29.24 11.38 6.13
C PHE A 173 28.27 10.60 7.03
N PRO A 174 27.08 11.14 7.31
CA PRO A 174 26.06 10.40 8.01
C PRO A 174 25.55 9.26 7.11
N VAL A 175 25.77 8.02 7.55
CA VAL A 175 25.20 6.82 6.95
C VAL A 175 24.01 6.40 7.81
N ASP A 176 22.86 6.29 7.18
CA ASP A 176 21.64 5.84 7.86
C ASP A 176 21.69 4.32 8.05
N GLY A 177 22.30 3.91 9.17
CA GLY A 177 22.43 2.51 9.60
C GLY A 177 21.22 1.99 10.36
N SER A 178 20.13 2.76 10.41
CA SER A 178 18.91 2.28 11.05
C SER A 178 18.32 1.10 10.28
N ASP A 179 17.88 0.12 11.03
CA ASP A 179 17.14 -1.04 10.59
C ASP A 179 15.65 -0.85 10.96
N PHE A 180 14.79 -1.76 10.56
CA PHE A 180 13.37 -1.78 10.87
C PHE A 180 13.03 -3.17 11.40
N ASP A 181 12.34 -3.21 12.54
CA ASP A 181 11.88 -4.44 13.17
C ASP A 181 10.36 -4.39 13.34
N VAL A 182 9.75 -5.57 13.43
CA VAL A 182 8.29 -5.72 13.61
C VAL A 182 8.00 -6.43 14.92
N LYS A 183 7.12 -5.83 15.72
CA LYS A 183 6.73 -6.36 17.02
C LYS A 183 5.24 -6.64 17.06
N THR A 184 4.84 -7.75 17.65
CA THR A 184 3.43 -8.09 17.85
C THR A 184 2.75 -6.99 18.65
N ARG A 185 1.69 -6.44 18.08
CA ARG A 185 0.85 -5.40 18.68
C ARG A 185 -0.36 -5.98 19.39
N SER A 186 -1.01 -6.96 18.76
CA SER A 186 -2.26 -7.58 19.20
C SER A 186 -2.53 -8.85 18.40
N THR A 187 -3.30 -9.78 18.97
CA THR A 187 -3.90 -10.92 18.23
C THR A 187 -5.19 -10.54 17.51
N ILE A 188 -5.71 -9.31 17.73
CA ILE A 188 -6.82 -8.74 16.97
C ILE A 188 -6.24 -8.12 15.71
N THR A 189 -6.69 -8.59 14.55
CA THR A 189 -6.20 -8.17 13.24
C THR A 189 -7.32 -7.86 12.25
N ALA A 190 -7.02 -7.02 11.26
CA ALA A 190 -7.92 -6.67 10.17
C ALA A 190 -7.98 -7.79 9.13
N PHE A 191 -9.03 -7.80 8.29
CA PHE A 191 -9.06 -8.68 7.13
C PHE A 191 -7.91 -8.38 6.17
N SER A 192 -7.61 -7.10 5.98
CA SER A 192 -6.48 -6.56 5.21
C SER A 192 -6.25 -5.09 5.58
N SER A 193 -5.13 -4.51 5.14
CA SER A 193 -4.89 -3.05 5.21
C SER A 193 -6.00 -2.23 4.55
N ARG A 194 -6.60 -2.75 3.48
CA ARG A 194 -7.71 -2.12 2.75
C ARG A 194 -8.95 -1.96 3.62
N SER A 195 -9.20 -2.92 4.50
CA SER A 195 -10.32 -2.89 5.46
C SER A 195 -10.07 -1.98 6.68
N ALA A 196 -8.95 -1.25 6.69
CA ALA A 196 -8.53 -0.35 7.76
C ALA A 196 -8.35 1.10 7.30
N THR A 197 -8.69 2.07 8.15
CA THR A 197 -8.49 3.49 7.90
C THR A 197 -8.14 4.24 9.19
N VAL A 198 -7.42 5.34 9.05
CA VAL A 198 -7.08 6.22 10.17
C VAL A 198 -7.99 7.43 10.11
N ALA A 199 -8.74 7.66 11.17
CA ALA A 199 -9.64 8.79 11.31
C ALA A 199 -9.33 9.54 12.61
N ASP A 200 -8.97 10.82 12.49
CA ASP A 200 -8.67 11.70 13.62
C ASP A 200 -7.69 11.10 14.65
N GLY A 201 -6.66 10.40 14.19
CA GLY A 201 -5.65 9.82 15.09
C GLY A 201 -5.96 8.42 15.62
N ILE A 202 -7.08 7.83 15.19
CA ILE A 202 -7.52 6.50 15.62
C ILE A 202 -7.56 5.58 14.41
N LEU A 203 -6.97 4.38 14.54
CA LEU A 203 -7.03 3.35 13.53
C LEU A 203 -8.32 2.53 13.70
N TYR A 204 -9.19 2.57 12.69
CA TYR A 204 -10.40 1.76 12.62
C TYR A 204 -10.22 0.65 11.60
N PHE A 205 -10.65 -0.56 11.92
CA PHE A 205 -10.51 -1.69 11.01
C PHE A 205 -11.56 -2.77 11.25
N TRP A 206 -11.89 -3.50 10.19
CA TRP A 206 -12.77 -4.66 10.26
C TRP A 206 -11.95 -5.95 10.25
N GLY A 207 -12.11 -6.78 11.28
CA GLY A 207 -11.50 -8.10 11.41
C GLY A 207 -12.51 -9.25 11.50
N GLN A 208 -11.98 -10.46 11.61
CA GLN A 208 -12.78 -11.70 11.63
C GLN A 208 -13.85 -11.75 12.71
N SER A 209 -13.60 -11.10 13.85
CA SER A 209 -14.46 -11.17 15.04
C SER A 209 -15.19 -9.87 15.34
N GLY A 210 -15.12 -8.85 14.45
CA GLY A 210 -15.82 -7.58 14.65
C GLY A 210 -15.08 -6.39 14.03
N ILE A 211 -15.60 -5.18 14.30
CA ILE A 211 -14.98 -3.90 13.92
C ILE A 211 -14.35 -3.29 15.17
N TYR A 212 -13.12 -2.79 15.01
CA TYR A 212 -12.29 -2.33 16.10
C TYR A 212 -11.80 -0.90 15.89
N ALA A 213 -11.52 -0.21 17.00
CA ALA A 213 -10.82 1.06 17.07
C ALA A 213 -9.55 0.90 17.92
N ASP A 214 -8.41 1.33 17.40
CA ASP A 214 -7.12 1.34 18.10
C ASP A 214 -6.59 2.78 18.22
N ASN A 215 -6.51 3.27 19.46
CA ASN A 215 -5.94 4.57 19.82
C ASN A 215 -4.41 4.54 20.00
N GLY A 216 -3.81 3.37 19.85
CA GLY A 216 -2.39 3.10 19.91
C GLY A 216 -1.78 2.88 21.29
N VAL A 217 -2.54 3.00 22.37
CA VAL A 217 -2.02 2.91 23.76
C VAL A 217 -2.47 1.63 24.49
N GLY A 218 -3.41 0.83 23.94
CA GLY A 218 -3.91 -0.41 24.57
C GLY A 218 -4.41 -1.46 23.57
N THR A 219 -5.06 -2.54 24.02
CA THR A 219 -5.68 -3.50 23.07
C THR A 219 -6.77 -2.81 22.25
N PRO A 220 -6.90 -3.07 20.93
CA PRO A 220 -7.98 -2.52 20.12
C PRO A 220 -9.36 -2.78 20.73
N GLU A 221 -10.19 -1.74 20.81
CA GLU A 221 -11.54 -1.80 21.36
C GLU A 221 -12.54 -2.23 20.30
N LYS A 222 -13.38 -3.21 20.61
CA LYS A 222 -14.45 -3.66 19.71
C LYS A 222 -15.62 -2.67 19.74
N ILE A 223 -15.91 -2.07 18.59
CA ILE A 223 -17.00 -1.08 18.43
C ILE A 223 -18.26 -1.65 17.75
N SER A 224 -18.18 -2.85 17.16
CA SER A 224 -19.29 -3.50 16.47
C SER A 224 -20.37 -4.12 17.37
N LEU A 225 -20.25 -4.04 18.69
CA LEU A 225 -21.14 -4.75 19.62
C LEU A 225 -22.64 -4.47 19.38
N ALA A 226 -22.99 -3.28 18.91
CA ALA A 226 -24.37 -2.87 18.66
C ALA A 226 -25.02 -3.50 17.41
N ILE A 227 -24.22 -4.14 16.55
CA ILE A 227 -24.68 -4.79 15.30
C ILE A 227 -24.30 -6.27 15.26
N GLU A 228 -23.84 -6.83 16.37
CA GLU A 228 -23.58 -8.26 16.52
C GLU A 228 -24.84 -8.96 17.03
N PRO A 229 -25.17 -10.17 16.51
CA PRO A 229 -24.35 -11.00 15.62
C PRO A 229 -24.51 -10.71 14.11
N GLU A 230 -25.46 -9.86 13.71
CA GLU A 230 -25.87 -9.68 12.31
C GLU A 230 -24.72 -9.24 11.39
N LEU A 231 -23.71 -8.56 11.93
CA LEU A 231 -22.48 -8.19 11.23
C LEU A 231 -21.86 -9.36 10.45
N PHE A 232 -21.85 -10.56 11.03
CA PHE A 232 -21.18 -11.73 10.45
C PHE A 232 -21.95 -12.40 9.29
N ASP A 233 -23.19 -11.98 9.08
CA ASP A 233 -24.05 -12.44 7.99
C ASP A 233 -24.09 -11.42 6.83
N LEU A 234 -23.44 -10.25 6.98
CA LEU A 234 -23.47 -9.20 5.95
C LEU A 234 -22.64 -9.55 4.72
N TYR A 235 -21.44 -10.09 4.90
CA TYR A 235 -20.41 -10.22 3.86
C TYR A 235 -20.12 -11.68 3.49
N ASP A 236 -19.69 -11.90 2.25
CA ASP A 236 -19.19 -13.21 1.81
C ASP A 236 -17.87 -13.53 2.51
N LYS A 237 -17.87 -14.57 3.34
CA LYS A 237 -16.73 -15.01 4.15
C LYS A 237 -15.53 -15.44 3.30
N ASN A 238 -15.74 -15.82 2.04
CA ASN A 238 -14.68 -16.19 1.11
C ASN A 238 -14.06 -14.98 0.40
N LYS A 239 -14.70 -13.80 0.47
CA LYS A 239 -14.27 -12.56 -0.20
C LYS A 239 -13.91 -11.46 0.80
N THR A 240 -13.39 -11.84 1.96
CA THR A 240 -13.02 -10.89 3.03
C THR A 240 -11.88 -9.96 2.66
N LEU A 241 -10.99 -10.37 1.74
CA LEU A 241 -9.91 -9.52 1.23
C LEU A 241 -10.42 -8.42 0.28
N ASP A 242 -11.63 -8.54 -0.26
CA ASP A 242 -12.27 -7.52 -1.09
C ASP A 242 -12.86 -6.38 -0.24
N ILE A 243 -12.93 -6.55 1.08
CA ILE A 243 -13.42 -5.53 1.99
C ILE A 243 -12.43 -4.37 2.03
N HIS A 244 -12.87 -3.19 1.65
CA HIS A 244 -12.07 -1.97 1.68
C HIS A 244 -12.85 -0.83 2.30
N CYS A 245 -12.15 0.20 2.79
CA CYS A 245 -12.79 1.28 3.51
C CYS A 245 -12.25 2.65 3.16
N ASN A 246 -13.12 3.64 3.32
CA ASN A 246 -12.80 5.05 3.18
C ASN A 246 -13.31 5.82 4.40
N TYR A 247 -12.56 6.85 4.79
CA TYR A 247 -12.94 7.80 5.82
C TYR A 247 -13.32 9.14 5.20
N ASN A 248 -14.55 9.58 5.42
CA ASN A 248 -15.02 10.91 5.06
C ASN A 248 -14.79 11.89 6.21
N ALA A 249 -13.76 12.72 6.09
CA ALA A 249 -13.39 13.71 7.11
C ALA A 249 -14.48 14.79 7.36
N ASN A 250 -15.34 15.07 6.38
CA ASN A 250 -16.39 16.09 6.51
C ASN A 250 -17.57 15.58 7.35
N THR A 251 -18.04 14.36 7.06
CA THR A 251 -19.18 13.76 7.78
C THR A 251 -18.74 12.99 9.02
N LYS A 252 -17.44 12.73 9.18
CA LYS A 252 -16.85 11.86 10.22
C LYS A 252 -17.42 10.44 10.15
N GLU A 253 -17.51 9.92 8.94
CA GLU A 253 -18.04 8.59 8.65
C GLU A 253 -16.95 7.70 8.06
N ILE A 254 -16.94 6.44 8.48
CA ILE A 254 -16.15 5.39 7.86
C ILE A 254 -17.11 4.52 7.07
N VAL A 255 -16.79 4.27 5.81
CA VAL A 255 -17.58 3.44 4.92
C VAL A 255 -16.76 2.22 4.56
N TRP A 256 -17.22 1.04 4.95
CA TRP A 256 -16.69 -0.24 4.47
C TRP A 256 -17.54 -0.73 3.31
N TYR A 257 -16.88 -1.03 2.21
CA TYR A 257 -17.45 -1.62 1.01
C TYR A 257 -17.16 -3.11 1.02
N PHE A 258 -18.16 -3.94 0.75
CA PHE A 258 -18.01 -5.40 0.82
C PHE A 258 -18.94 -6.13 -0.16
N THR A 259 -18.52 -7.33 -0.56
CA THR A 259 -19.36 -8.27 -1.30
C THR A 259 -20.39 -8.91 -0.34
N PRO A 260 -21.70 -8.82 -0.59
CA PRO A 260 -22.72 -9.37 0.31
C PRO A 260 -22.72 -10.90 0.31
N ALA A 261 -23.14 -11.53 1.42
CA ALA A 261 -23.25 -12.98 1.54
C ALA A 261 -24.22 -13.64 0.53
N ASP A 262 -25.31 -12.93 0.18
CA ASP A 262 -26.47 -13.51 -0.53
C ASP A 262 -26.56 -13.18 -2.03
N THR A 263 -25.50 -12.66 -2.66
CA THR A 263 -25.60 -12.11 -4.04
C THR A 263 -24.55 -12.64 -5.02
N SER A 264 -24.99 -12.82 -6.27
CA SER A 264 -24.16 -13.08 -7.44
C SER A 264 -23.19 -11.92 -7.74
N GLU A 265 -22.08 -12.24 -8.41
CA GLU A 265 -20.98 -11.33 -8.74
C GLU A 265 -21.43 -9.95 -9.25
N GLY A 266 -20.87 -8.87 -8.67
CA GLY A 266 -20.99 -7.50 -9.18
C GLY A 266 -21.73 -6.49 -8.29
N LEU A 267 -22.34 -6.90 -7.18
CA LEU A 267 -22.97 -6.00 -6.20
C LEU A 267 -22.05 -5.70 -5.02
N THR A 268 -22.04 -4.45 -4.57
CA THR A 268 -21.33 -4.00 -3.37
C THR A 268 -22.32 -3.41 -2.36
N LYS A 269 -22.21 -3.80 -1.10
CA LYS A 269 -22.90 -3.14 0.02
C LYS A 269 -21.92 -2.27 0.79
N MET A 270 -22.47 -1.28 1.46
CA MET A 270 -21.74 -0.32 2.29
C MET A 270 -22.21 -0.43 3.73
N LEU A 271 -21.27 -0.59 4.66
CA LEU A 271 -21.49 -0.42 6.08
C LEU A 271 -20.89 0.94 6.48
N VAL A 272 -21.76 1.87 6.85
CA VAL A 272 -21.38 3.22 7.26
C VAL A 272 -21.37 3.27 8.79
N TYR A 273 -20.26 3.70 9.37
CA TYR A 273 -20.14 4.00 10.79
C TYR A 273 -19.91 5.49 10.99
N ASN A 274 -20.81 6.13 11.71
CA ASN A 274 -20.68 7.53 12.09
C ASN A 274 -19.94 7.64 13.43
N ILE A 275 -18.72 8.18 13.41
CA ILE A 275 -17.84 8.26 14.59
C ILE A 275 -18.46 9.13 15.69
N LYS A 276 -19.18 10.21 15.32
CA LYS A 276 -19.77 11.13 16.30
C LYS A 276 -20.93 10.51 17.06
N THR A 277 -21.78 9.74 16.37
CA THR A 277 -22.99 9.17 16.97
C THR A 277 -22.84 7.72 17.39
N ALA A 278 -21.73 7.06 17.04
CA ALA A 278 -21.50 5.63 17.21
C ALA A 278 -22.65 4.78 16.64
N LYS A 279 -23.14 5.15 15.44
CA LYS A 279 -24.25 4.46 14.76
C LYS A 279 -23.80 3.83 13.47
N TYR A 280 -24.43 2.70 13.16
CA TYR A 280 -24.24 1.96 11.92
C TYR A 280 -25.44 2.13 10.99
N LEU A 281 -25.16 2.25 9.70
CA LEU A 281 -26.15 2.22 8.62
C LEU A 281 -25.66 1.28 7.52
N ILE A 282 -26.58 0.55 6.90
CA ILE A 282 -26.27 -0.33 5.77
C ILE A 282 -26.94 0.23 4.53
N TRP A 283 -26.15 0.47 3.49
CA TRP A 283 -26.60 0.94 2.19
C TRP A 283 -26.20 -0.05 1.10
N THR A 284 -26.93 -0.05 -0.01
CA THR A 284 -26.62 -0.88 -1.19
C THR A 284 -26.11 0.01 -2.31
N HIS A 285 -25.08 -0.44 -3.01
CA HIS A 285 -24.58 0.18 -4.22
C HIS A 285 -24.81 -0.74 -5.41
N GLU A 286 -25.32 -0.21 -6.52
CA GLU A 286 -25.71 -1.00 -7.70
C GLU A 286 -24.50 -1.49 -8.54
N LYS A 287 -23.29 -1.00 -8.24
CA LYS A 287 -22.05 -1.34 -8.94
C LYS A 287 -21.00 -1.86 -7.98
N LYS A 288 -20.14 -2.74 -8.49
CA LYS A 288 -18.90 -3.14 -7.83
C LYS A 288 -18.05 -1.90 -7.58
N ILE A 289 -17.70 -1.68 -6.33
CA ILE A 289 -16.64 -0.76 -5.94
C ILE A 289 -15.46 -1.66 -5.61
N ASP A 290 -14.35 -1.49 -6.32
CA ASP A 290 -13.16 -2.36 -6.20
C ASP A 290 -11.99 -1.65 -5.54
N TRP A 291 -12.09 -0.33 -5.36
CA TRP A 291 -11.11 0.49 -4.67
C TRP A 291 -11.81 1.71 -4.06
N ALA A 292 -11.39 2.13 -2.87
CA ALA A 292 -11.82 3.41 -2.32
C ALA A 292 -10.67 4.03 -1.56
N GLU A 293 -10.03 5.02 -2.16
CA GLU A 293 -9.02 5.84 -1.49
C GLU A 293 -9.29 7.32 -1.74
N SER A 294 -9.09 8.11 -0.69
CA SER A 294 -9.16 9.56 -0.78
C SER A 294 -7.79 10.08 -1.24
N ILE A 295 -7.71 10.60 -2.47
CA ILE A 295 -6.47 11.22 -2.95
C ILE A 295 -6.28 12.56 -2.23
N LYS A 296 -5.20 12.71 -1.48
CA LYS A 296 -4.73 14.01 -1.00
C LYS A 296 -4.15 14.78 -2.19
N ILE A 297 -4.75 15.91 -2.53
CA ILE A 297 -4.20 16.85 -3.51
C ILE A 297 -3.33 17.85 -2.74
N GLU A 298 -2.02 17.77 -2.89
CA GLU A 298 -1.12 18.84 -2.46
C GLU A 298 -1.32 20.04 -3.41
N ASN A 299 -2.02 21.07 -2.93
CA ASN A 299 -2.22 22.29 -3.69
C ASN A 299 -0.95 23.14 -3.70
N GLU A 300 0.02 22.80 -4.56
CA GLU A 300 1.02 23.78 -5.02
C GLU A 300 0.45 24.58 -6.20
N GLN A 301 -0.05 25.78 -5.89
CA GLN A 301 -0.19 26.94 -6.78
C GLN A 301 -0.55 26.68 -8.26
N VAL A 302 -1.82 26.45 -8.59
CA VAL A 302 -2.41 27.00 -9.83
C VAL A 302 -3.86 27.38 -9.57
N GLY A 303 -4.19 28.65 -9.77
CA GLY A 303 -5.53 29.18 -9.59
C GLY A 303 -6.54 28.55 -10.54
N ARG A 304 -7.28 27.55 -10.03
CA ARG A 304 -8.70 27.27 -10.32
C ARG A 304 -9.21 26.32 -9.23
N LEU A 305 -10.08 26.86 -8.37
CA LEU A 305 -10.75 26.17 -7.29
C LEU A 305 -11.50 24.92 -7.80
N ILE A 306 -10.94 23.75 -7.50
CA ILE A 306 -11.73 22.55 -7.19
C ILE A 306 -11.16 21.99 -5.89
N SER A 307 -11.58 22.57 -4.76
CA SER A 307 -11.21 22.11 -3.43
C SER A 307 -12.12 20.95 -3.02
N GLY A 308 -11.56 19.75 -2.94
CA GLY A 308 -12.16 18.58 -2.30
C GLY A 308 -11.30 17.33 -2.48
N PRO A 309 -11.21 16.43 -1.48
CA PRO A 309 -10.66 15.10 -1.70
C PRO A 309 -11.50 14.42 -2.79
N ARG A 310 -10.85 13.98 -3.87
CA ARG A 310 -11.51 13.11 -4.84
C ARG A 310 -11.43 11.69 -4.30
N THR A 311 -12.57 11.13 -3.95
CA THR A 311 -12.71 9.69 -3.78
C THR A 311 -12.69 9.08 -5.17
N ILE A 312 -11.68 8.26 -5.47
CA ILE A 312 -11.83 7.29 -6.57
C ILE A 312 -12.68 6.16 -6.00
N VAL A 313 -13.83 5.93 -6.63
CA VAL A 313 -14.78 4.83 -6.39
C VAL A 313 -14.70 3.90 -7.60
#